data_AF-A0A8T6I850-F1
#
_entry.id   AF-A0A8T6I850-F1
#
_cell.length_a   1.000
_cell.length_b   1.000
_cell.length_c   1.000
_cell.angle_alpha   90.00
_cell.angle_beta   90.00
_cell.angle_gamma   90.00
#
_symmetry.space_group_name_H-M   'P 1'
#
loop_
_entity.id
_entity.type
_entity.pdbx_description
1 polymer ?
#
loop_
_entity_poly.entity_id
_entity_poly.type
_entity_poly.pdbx_seq_one_letter_code
_entity_poly.pdbx_strand_id
1 'polypeptide(L)'
;MSVSLALAGSAGEDTETSADSPAKVVHFERSQNLAATNPLGCVDANTVTTQSTAADIASGVKACLEQGDYERLGPLLMVASAYARYDTLRVTDTTAHAALTTLFADRFADASETQVQQVLQAVDEFQNDPDRHQEVCKLLGSLGPPEYRPDYMIAHGIEAFLEDSTKRPVREIDSDAGWRTALEFVNCEH
;
A
#
# COMPACT_ATOMS: atom_id res chain seq x y z
N MET A 1 -30.08 -23.49 -53.11
CA MET A 1 -30.37 -22.29 -53.91
C MET A 1 -29.05 -21.73 -54.36
N SER A 2 -28.81 -21.79 -55.67
CA SER A 2 -27.65 -21.22 -56.37
C SER A 2 -27.62 -19.71 -56.22
N VAL A 3 -26.44 -19.09 -56.26
CA VAL A 3 -25.93 -18.34 -57.43
C VAL A 3 -24.41 -18.24 -57.31
N SER A 4 -23.72 -18.67 -58.37
CA SER A 4 -22.31 -18.37 -58.65
C SER A 4 -22.17 -16.98 -59.26
N LEU A 5 -21.06 -16.27 -58.99
CA LEU A 5 -20.47 -15.39 -60.00
C LEU A 5 -18.94 -15.30 -59.82
N ALA A 6 -18.28 -15.23 -60.98
CA ALA A 6 -16.89 -15.55 -61.23
C ALA A 6 -15.87 -14.42 -60.94
N LEU A 7 -14.60 -14.84 -60.97
CA LEU A 7 -13.36 -14.07 -60.86
C LEU A 7 -13.05 -13.17 -62.07
N ALA A 8 -12.42 -12.01 -61.81
CA ALA A 8 -11.30 -11.36 -62.51
C ALA A 8 -11.15 -9.93 -61.95
N GLY A 9 -10.00 -9.31 -61.69
CA GLY A 9 -8.59 -9.65 -61.85
C GLY A 9 -7.70 -8.44 -61.44
N SER A 10 -6.41 -8.75 -61.29
CA SER A 10 -5.19 -7.92 -61.32
C SER A 10 -4.93 -6.76 -60.34
N ALA A 11 -3.79 -6.94 -59.66
CA ALA A 11 -2.64 -6.04 -59.56
C ALA A 11 -2.69 -4.85 -58.59
N GLY A 12 -1.79 -4.94 -57.61
CA GLY A 12 -1.47 -3.93 -56.61
C GLY A 12 -0.62 -4.58 -55.52
N GLU A 13 0.61 -4.95 -55.88
CA GLU A 13 1.68 -5.21 -54.90
C GLU A 13 1.92 -3.93 -54.10
N ASP A 14 1.68 -3.98 -52.78
CA ASP A 14 2.36 -3.12 -51.82
C ASP A 14 2.86 -4.01 -50.67
N THR A 15 4.14 -4.30 -50.75
CA THR A 15 4.99 -4.96 -49.77
C THR A 15 5.10 -4.13 -48.50
N GLU A 16 5.06 -4.81 -47.34
CA GLU A 16 5.58 -4.43 -45.99
C GLU A 16 5.37 -2.98 -45.50
N THR A 17 4.83 -2.78 -44.29
CA THR A 17 5.68 -2.80 -43.10
C THR A 17 4.83 -3.05 -41.85
N SER A 18 5.08 -4.17 -41.18
CA SER A 18 4.78 -4.27 -39.75
C SER A 18 5.79 -3.40 -39.00
N ALA A 19 5.29 -2.41 -38.28
CA ALA A 19 6.08 -1.70 -37.27
C ALA A 19 5.44 -1.98 -35.90
N ASP A 20 5.47 -3.24 -35.49
CA ASP A 20 5.33 -3.57 -34.07
C ASP A 20 6.69 -3.28 -33.41
N SER A 21 6.93 -2.01 -33.10
CA SER A 21 8.02 -1.66 -32.19
C SER A 21 7.53 -1.97 -30.78
N PRO A 22 8.13 -2.92 -30.03
CA PRO A 22 7.73 -3.12 -28.65
C PRO A 22 7.98 -1.82 -27.91
N ALA A 23 6.90 -1.20 -27.43
CA ALA A 23 7.00 0.01 -26.62
C ALA A 23 7.98 -0.26 -25.49
N LYS A 24 9.08 0.49 -25.46
CA LYS A 24 10.09 0.37 -24.40
C LYS A 24 9.45 0.84 -23.11
N VAL A 25 9.02 -0.11 -22.27
CA VAL A 25 8.56 0.18 -20.91
C VAL A 25 9.76 0.74 -20.14
N VAL A 26 9.71 2.03 -19.83
CA VAL A 26 10.69 2.67 -18.96
C VAL A 26 10.09 2.71 -17.56
N HIS A 27 10.70 1.99 -16.64
CA HIS A 27 10.30 1.98 -15.24
C HIS A 27 10.87 3.23 -14.55
N PHE A 28 9.99 4.14 -14.14
CA PHE A 28 10.36 5.36 -13.42
C PHE A 28 10.09 5.17 -11.93
N GLU A 29 11.15 5.09 -11.13
CA GLU A 29 11.05 5.07 -9.66
C GLU A 29 11.59 6.38 -9.09
N ARG A 30 10.87 6.96 -8.14
CA ARG A 30 11.37 8.05 -7.30
C ARG A 30 12.07 7.45 -6.09
N SER A 31 13.20 8.04 -5.70
CA SER A 31 13.78 7.80 -4.39
C SER A 31 12.71 8.01 -3.31
N GLN A 32 12.61 7.08 -2.35
CA GLN A 32 11.62 7.04 -1.27
C GLN A 32 10.24 6.44 -1.60
N ASN A 33 9.93 6.07 -2.85
CA ASN A 33 8.67 5.39 -3.19
C ASN A 33 8.49 4.11 -2.33
N LEU A 34 7.49 4.10 -1.45
CA LEU A 34 7.20 3.00 -0.50
C LEU A 34 8.39 2.57 0.38
N ALA A 35 9.40 3.43 0.50
CA ALA A 35 10.63 3.09 1.20
C ALA A 35 10.42 3.07 2.72
N ALA A 36 10.89 1.99 3.35
CA ALA A 36 11.11 1.95 4.78
C ALA A 36 12.49 2.55 5.07
N THR A 37 12.52 3.66 5.81
CA THR A 37 13.76 4.37 6.15
C THR A 37 14.38 3.86 7.45
N ASN A 38 13.55 3.30 8.32
CA ASN A 38 13.91 2.67 9.58
C ASN A 38 13.12 1.35 9.72
N PRO A 39 13.37 0.36 8.85
CA PRO A 39 12.54 -0.85 8.78
C PRO A 39 12.51 -1.59 10.11
N LEU A 40 11.30 -1.92 10.57
CA LEU A 40 11.14 -2.77 11.76
C LEU A 40 11.40 -4.24 11.40
N GLY A 41 11.88 -5.00 12.37
CA GLY A 41 11.87 -6.47 12.31
C GLY A 41 10.50 -7.03 12.73
N CYS A 42 10.42 -8.35 12.93
CA CYS A 42 9.23 -8.92 13.55
C CYS A 42 9.25 -8.60 15.06
N VAL A 43 8.51 -7.57 15.44
CA VAL A 43 8.50 -6.99 16.79
C VAL A 43 7.07 -6.88 17.30
N ASP A 44 6.90 -6.71 18.62
CA ASP A 44 5.58 -6.46 19.19
C ASP A 44 5.08 -5.07 18.78
N ALA A 45 3.77 -4.92 18.61
CA ALA A 45 3.15 -3.66 18.19
C ALA A 45 3.46 -2.49 19.15
N ASN A 46 3.69 -2.77 20.43
CA ASN A 46 4.04 -1.77 21.45
C ASN A 46 5.43 -1.12 21.25
N THR A 47 6.24 -1.64 20.33
CA THR A 47 7.52 -1.03 19.94
C THR A 47 7.35 0.10 18.92
N VAL A 48 6.19 0.19 18.28
CA VAL A 48 5.86 1.24 17.33
C VAL A 48 5.75 2.58 18.06
N THR A 49 6.24 3.64 17.42
CA THR A 49 6.19 5.01 17.94
C THR A 49 5.51 5.93 16.93
N THR A 50 5.16 7.14 17.34
CA THR A 50 4.61 8.19 16.44
C THR A 50 5.55 8.57 15.28
N GLN A 51 6.81 8.17 15.35
CA GLN A 51 7.83 8.41 14.33
C GLN A 51 8.04 7.20 13.38
N SER A 52 7.47 6.04 13.70
CA SER A 52 7.53 4.85 12.84
C SER A 52 6.61 5.05 11.64
N THR A 53 7.15 5.05 10.41
CA THR A 53 6.28 5.19 9.22
C THR A 53 5.48 3.92 8.96
N ALA A 54 4.33 4.02 8.29
CA ALA A 54 3.60 2.82 7.88
C ALA A 54 4.46 1.90 6.99
N ALA A 55 5.38 2.45 6.19
CA ALA A 55 6.34 1.68 5.40
C ALA A 55 7.34 0.92 6.28
N ASP A 56 7.81 1.52 7.38
CA ASP A 56 8.69 0.87 8.37
C ASP A 56 7.98 -0.25 9.10
N ILE A 57 6.73 -0.02 9.53
CA ILE A 57 5.91 -1.01 10.24
C ILE A 57 5.56 -2.17 9.29
N ALA A 58 5.24 -1.89 8.02
CA ALA A 58 5.00 -2.92 7.01
C ALA A 58 6.23 -3.79 6.72
N SER A 59 7.45 -3.27 6.86
CA SER A 59 8.65 -4.11 6.86
C SER A 59 8.67 -5.10 8.02
N GLY A 60 8.17 -4.71 9.19
CA GLY A 60 7.99 -5.62 10.33
C GLY A 60 6.94 -6.71 10.06
N VAL A 61 5.83 -6.35 9.39
CA VAL A 61 4.82 -7.32 8.92
C VAL A 61 5.47 -8.37 7.99
N LYS A 62 6.28 -7.93 7.02
CA LYS A 62 7.05 -8.84 6.13
C LYS A 62 7.99 -9.74 6.93
N ALA A 63 8.73 -9.17 7.88
CA ALA A 63 9.63 -9.95 8.72
C ALA A 63 8.89 -11.01 9.55
N CYS A 64 7.69 -10.70 10.05
CA CYS A 64 6.86 -11.69 10.76
C CYS A 64 6.35 -12.79 9.83
N LEU A 65 5.96 -12.45 8.60
CA LEU A 65 5.59 -13.44 7.59
C LEU A 65 6.75 -14.41 7.30
N GLU A 66 7.96 -13.89 7.10
CA GLU A 66 9.16 -14.68 6.80
C GLU A 66 9.54 -15.60 7.97
N GLN A 67 9.22 -15.20 9.21
CA GLN A 67 9.47 -15.96 10.42
C GLN A 67 8.31 -16.92 10.79
N GLY A 68 7.16 -16.82 10.12
CA GLY A 68 5.94 -17.53 10.49
C GLY A 68 5.34 -17.07 11.83
N ASP A 69 5.70 -15.87 12.30
CA ASP A 69 5.20 -15.28 13.55
C ASP A 69 3.91 -14.51 13.27
N TYR A 70 2.84 -15.26 13.06
CA TYR A 70 1.53 -14.71 12.74
C TYR A 70 0.87 -14.01 13.94
N GLU A 71 1.29 -14.35 15.17
CA GLU A 71 0.80 -13.73 16.40
C GLU A 71 1.13 -12.24 16.43
N ARG A 72 2.36 -11.86 16.05
CA ARG A 72 2.79 -10.46 15.94
C ARG A 72 2.37 -9.78 14.64
N LEU A 73 2.17 -10.55 13.58
CA LEU A 73 1.81 -10.03 12.26
C LEU A 73 0.50 -9.24 12.28
N GLY A 74 -0.57 -9.81 12.84
CA GLY A 74 -1.90 -9.18 12.90
C GLY A 74 -1.89 -7.80 13.56
N PRO A 75 -1.36 -7.68 14.80
CA PRO A 75 -1.20 -6.39 15.48
C PRO A 75 -0.37 -5.37 14.68
N LEU A 76 0.78 -5.75 14.14
CA LEU A 76 1.61 -4.82 13.33
C LEU A 76 0.89 -4.37 12.06
N LEU A 77 0.16 -5.29 11.40
CA LEU A 77 -0.64 -4.99 10.22
C LEU A 77 -1.72 -3.95 10.53
N MET A 78 -2.40 -4.10 11.67
CA MET A 78 -3.42 -3.16 12.13
C MET A 78 -2.83 -1.77 12.41
N VAL A 79 -1.69 -1.68 13.09
CA VAL A 79 -1.04 -0.39 13.38
C VAL A 79 -0.57 0.30 12.10
N ALA A 80 0.08 -0.43 11.19
CA ALA A 80 0.48 0.10 9.88
C ALA A 80 -0.74 0.61 9.07
N SER A 81 -1.86 -0.11 9.15
CA SER A 81 -3.11 0.26 8.45
C SER A 81 -3.72 1.54 9.01
N ALA A 82 -3.73 1.73 10.33
CA ALA A 82 -4.19 2.99 10.94
C ALA A 82 -3.29 4.17 10.56
N TYR A 83 -1.96 3.99 10.62
CA TYR A 83 -0.99 5.05 10.28
C TYR A 83 -1.10 5.45 8.81
N ALA A 84 -1.15 4.47 7.90
CA ALA A 84 -1.34 4.73 6.49
C ALA A 84 -2.70 5.38 6.20
N ARG A 85 -3.77 4.98 6.91
CA ARG A 85 -5.07 5.64 6.76
C ARG A 85 -4.99 7.12 7.15
N TYR A 86 -4.37 7.43 8.28
CA TYR A 86 -4.15 8.83 8.68
C TYR A 86 -3.36 9.60 7.62
N ASP A 87 -2.33 8.98 7.04
CA ASP A 87 -1.54 9.58 5.97
C ASP A 87 -2.37 9.90 4.72
N THR A 88 -3.31 9.02 4.33
CA THR A 88 -4.23 9.32 3.21
C THR A 88 -5.13 10.53 3.48
N LEU A 89 -5.44 10.86 4.74
CA LEU A 89 -6.28 12.01 5.08
C LEU A 89 -5.54 13.34 4.87
N ARG A 90 -4.21 13.34 5.04
CA ARG A 90 -3.36 14.53 4.97
C ARG A 90 -2.58 14.66 3.67
N VAL A 91 -2.34 13.58 2.92
CA VAL A 91 -1.70 13.64 1.58
C VAL A 91 -2.71 14.13 0.53
N THR A 92 -2.36 15.20 -0.19
CA THR A 92 -3.27 15.86 -1.14
C THR A 92 -3.37 15.14 -2.49
N ASP A 93 -2.32 14.43 -2.89
CA ASP A 93 -2.33 13.61 -4.10
C ASP A 93 -3.15 12.34 -3.85
N THR A 94 -4.34 12.25 -4.43
CA THR A 94 -5.21 11.08 -4.26
C THR A 94 -4.68 9.84 -4.96
N THR A 95 -3.79 9.99 -5.96
CA THR A 95 -3.14 8.84 -6.61
C THR A 95 -2.15 8.16 -5.65
N ALA A 96 -1.58 8.92 -4.71
CA ALA A 96 -0.72 8.39 -3.66
C ALA A 96 -1.47 7.51 -2.65
N HIS A 97 -2.80 7.60 -2.57
CA HIS A 97 -3.58 6.86 -1.57
C HIS A 97 -3.57 5.34 -1.81
N ALA A 98 -3.24 4.90 -3.03
CA ALA A 98 -2.99 3.50 -3.35
C ALA A 98 -1.73 2.93 -2.67
N ALA A 99 -0.87 3.79 -2.11
CA ALA A 99 0.38 3.39 -1.46
C ALA A 99 0.18 2.33 -0.38
N LEU A 100 -0.94 2.34 0.35
CA LEU A 100 -1.21 1.32 1.38
C LEU A 100 -1.36 -0.08 0.77
N THR A 101 -2.23 -0.21 -0.24
CA THR A 101 -2.46 -1.49 -0.91
C THR A 101 -1.20 -1.95 -1.64
N THR A 102 -0.51 -1.04 -2.32
CA THR A 102 0.74 -1.38 -3.03
C THR A 102 1.86 -1.75 -2.05
N LEU A 103 1.95 -1.08 -0.90
CA LEU A 103 2.92 -1.40 0.14
C LEU A 103 2.73 -2.84 0.63
N PHE A 104 1.52 -3.25 1.00
CA PHE A 104 1.30 -4.63 1.45
C PHE A 104 1.40 -5.66 0.33
N ALA A 105 0.96 -5.33 -0.89
CA ALA A 105 1.15 -6.20 -2.05
C ALA A 105 2.65 -6.46 -2.30
N ASP A 106 3.50 -5.44 -2.19
CA ASP A 106 4.96 -5.57 -2.29
C ASP A 106 5.53 -6.40 -1.13
N ARG A 107 5.10 -6.14 0.11
CA ARG A 107 5.58 -6.90 1.29
C ARG A 107 5.21 -8.38 1.24
N PHE A 108 4.14 -8.74 0.55
CA PHE A 108 3.67 -10.11 0.38
C PHE A 108 3.99 -10.71 -0.99
N ALA A 109 4.74 -10.02 -1.86
CA ALA A 109 4.98 -10.44 -3.23
C ALA A 109 5.62 -11.84 -3.36
N ASP A 110 6.51 -12.18 -2.42
CA ASP A 110 7.23 -13.46 -2.38
C ASP A 110 6.55 -14.52 -1.49
N ALA A 111 5.35 -14.23 -0.96
CA ALA A 111 4.64 -15.17 -0.11
C ALA A 111 4.14 -16.38 -0.91
N SER A 112 4.40 -17.59 -0.40
CA SER A 112 3.78 -18.80 -0.93
C SER A 112 2.26 -18.80 -0.70
N GLU A 113 1.52 -19.60 -1.48
CA GLU A 113 0.07 -19.74 -1.29
C GLU A 113 -0.30 -20.17 0.14
N THR A 114 0.48 -21.08 0.74
CA THR A 114 0.31 -21.49 2.14
C THR A 114 0.52 -20.32 3.10
N GLN A 115 1.57 -19.52 2.90
CA GLN A 115 1.82 -18.34 3.71
C GLN A 115 0.68 -17.31 3.59
N VAL A 116 0.15 -17.10 2.39
CA VAL A 116 -1.01 -16.21 2.17
C VAL A 116 -2.23 -16.71 2.94
N GLN A 117 -2.54 -18.01 2.87
CA GLN A 117 -3.65 -18.59 3.63
C GLN A 117 -3.45 -18.43 5.14
N GLN A 118 -2.23 -18.63 5.64
CA GLN A 118 -1.91 -18.45 7.06
C GLN A 118 -2.02 -16.99 7.50
N VAL A 119 -1.60 -16.02 6.68
CA VAL A 119 -1.80 -14.60 6.95
C VAL A 119 -3.29 -14.28 7.03
N LEU A 120 -4.08 -14.71 6.04
CA LEU A 120 -5.52 -14.44 6.02
C LEU A 120 -6.21 -15.03 7.25
N GLN A 121 -5.87 -16.27 7.62
CA GLN A 121 -6.37 -16.92 8.82
C GLN A 121 -5.97 -16.14 10.09
N ALA A 122 -4.69 -15.79 10.23
CA ALA A 122 -4.21 -15.09 11.42
C ALA A 122 -4.79 -13.69 11.58
N VAL A 123 -5.01 -12.98 10.47
CA VAL A 123 -5.67 -11.67 10.49
C VAL A 123 -7.13 -11.81 10.90
N ASP A 124 -7.85 -12.82 10.38
CA ASP A 124 -9.23 -13.10 10.79
C ASP A 124 -9.31 -13.50 12.28
N GLU A 125 -8.43 -14.40 12.73
CA GLU A 125 -8.34 -14.81 14.14
C GLU A 125 -8.04 -13.62 15.06
N PHE A 126 -7.11 -12.75 14.68
CA PHE A 126 -6.80 -11.54 15.44
C PHE A 126 -7.98 -10.55 15.47
N GLN A 127 -8.65 -10.33 14.34
CA GLN A 127 -9.82 -9.44 14.27
C GLN A 127 -11.01 -9.99 15.08
N ASN A 128 -11.13 -11.31 15.18
CA ASN A 128 -12.17 -12.00 15.94
C ASN A 128 -11.78 -12.33 17.39
N ASP A 129 -10.62 -11.86 17.87
CA ASP A 129 -10.19 -11.92 19.27
C ASP A 129 -10.41 -10.54 19.93
N PRO A 130 -11.53 -10.33 20.65
CA PRO A 130 -11.86 -9.03 21.21
C PRO A 130 -10.82 -8.51 22.20
N ASP A 131 -10.18 -9.40 22.97
CA ASP A 131 -9.24 -8.98 24.01
C ASP A 131 -7.95 -8.46 23.38
N ARG A 132 -7.39 -9.23 22.42
CA ARG A 132 -6.17 -8.84 21.70
C ARG A 132 -6.39 -7.63 20.80
N HIS A 133 -7.52 -7.59 20.08
CA HIS A 133 -7.86 -6.44 19.24
C HIS A 133 -8.01 -5.17 20.08
N GLN A 134 -8.74 -5.25 21.21
CA GLN A 134 -8.92 -4.13 22.12
C GLN A 134 -7.61 -3.66 22.76
N GLU A 135 -6.64 -4.55 23.00
CA GLU A 135 -5.31 -4.18 23.47
C GLU A 135 -4.57 -3.30 22.44
N VAL A 136 -4.62 -3.68 21.15
CA VAL A 136 -4.03 -2.87 20.07
C VAL A 136 -4.78 -1.55 19.90
N CYS A 137 -6.10 -1.51 20.08
CA CYS A 137 -6.84 -0.25 20.09
C CYS A 137 -6.44 0.68 21.23
N LYS A 138 -6.22 0.15 22.45
CA LYS A 138 -5.71 0.95 23.57
C LYS A 138 -4.32 1.49 23.28
N LEU A 139 -3.44 0.67 22.68
CA LEU A 139 -2.12 1.10 22.24
C LEU A 139 -2.24 2.27 21.25
N LEU A 140 -3.01 2.11 20.18
CA LEU A 140 -3.23 3.16 19.17
C LEU A 140 -3.82 4.45 19.77
N GLY A 141 -4.77 4.32 20.70
CA GLY A 141 -5.34 5.46 21.43
C GLY A 141 -4.29 6.20 22.27
N SER A 142 -3.33 5.49 22.87
CA SER A 142 -2.26 6.08 23.67
C SER A 142 -1.09 6.65 22.85
N LEU A 143 -0.80 6.09 21.67
CA LEU A 143 0.21 6.59 20.74
C LEU A 143 -0.24 7.93 20.13
N GLY A 144 -1.50 8.02 19.71
CA GLY A 144 -1.98 9.18 18.97
C GLY A 144 -1.55 9.18 17.49
N PRO A 145 -1.82 10.28 16.76
CA PRO A 145 -1.52 10.38 15.34
C PRO A 145 -0.02 10.39 15.04
N PRO A 146 0.40 9.90 13.86
CA PRO A 146 1.77 10.00 13.41
C PRO A 146 2.32 11.44 13.35
N GLU A 147 3.58 11.61 13.75
CA GLU A 147 4.29 12.89 13.80
C GLU A 147 5.31 13.06 12.66
N TYR A 148 5.47 12.05 11.81
CA TYR A 148 6.37 12.10 10.65
C TYR A 148 5.70 12.75 9.43
N ARG A 149 6.50 13.10 8.42
CA ARG A 149 6.01 13.45 7.07
C ARG A 149 5.96 12.20 6.19
N PRO A 150 4.84 11.89 5.50
CA PRO A 150 4.64 10.58 4.86
C PRO A 150 5.32 10.52 3.49
N ASP A 151 6.64 10.72 3.47
CA ASP A 151 7.41 10.82 2.23
C ASP A 151 7.33 9.55 1.38
N TYR A 152 7.16 8.39 2.01
CA TYR A 152 6.93 7.11 1.32
C TYR A 152 5.66 7.12 0.44
N MET A 153 4.59 7.75 0.93
CA MET A 153 3.32 7.89 0.24
C MET A 153 3.38 9.01 -0.77
N ILE A 154 3.96 10.16 -0.41
CA ILE A 154 4.11 11.30 -1.33
C ILE A 154 4.92 10.90 -2.56
N ALA A 155 6.04 10.17 -2.39
CA ALA A 155 6.87 9.70 -3.48
C ALA A 155 6.20 8.63 -4.38
N HIS A 156 5.12 8.01 -3.90
CA HIS A 156 4.33 7.04 -4.66
C HIS A 156 3.35 7.71 -5.64
N GLY A 157 2.85 8.89 -5.30
CA GLY A 157 1.87 9.61 -6.10
C GLY A 157 2.40 10.11 -7.44
N ILE A 158 1.51 10.26 -8.43
CA ILE A 158 1.87 10.77 -9.76
C ILE A 158 2.37 12.22 -9.69
N GLU A 159 1.91 13.00 -8.71
CA GLU A 159 2.32 14.40 -8.56
C GLU A 159 3.81 14.52 -8.22
N ALA A 160 4.42 13.48 -7.62
CA ALA A 160 5.87 13.43 -7.41
C ALA A 160 6.65 13.51 -8.74
N PHE A 161 6.04 13.21 -9.88
CA PHE A 161 6.66 13.25 -11.20
C PHE A 161 6.38 14.56 -11.97
N LEU A 162 5.49 15.43 -11.48
CA LEU A 162 4.98 16.59 -12.23
C LEU A 162 5.77 17.90 -12.03
N GLU A 163 6.92 17.88 -11.34
CA GLU A 163 7.83 19.04 -11.12
C GLU A 163 7.17 20.37 -10.69
N ASP A 164 6.02 20.31 -10.03
CA ASP A 164 5.33 21.50 -9.52
C ASP A 164 5.69 21.75 -8.04
N SER A 165 6.67 22.62 -7.82
CA SER A 165 7.14 23.00 -6.49
C SER A 165 6.16 23.87 -5.69
N THR A 166 5.07 24.33 -6.31
CA THR A 166 4.07 25.18 -5.63
C THR A 166 3.03 24.35 -4.87
N LYS A 167 2.91 23.06 -5.19
CA LYS A 167 2.01 22.14 -4.49
C LYS A 167 2.52 21.84 -3.10
N ARG A 168 1.59 21.88 -2.14
CA ARG A 168 1.80 21.37 -0.79
C ARG A 168 1.29 19.94 -0.74
N PRO A 169 2.16 18.91 -0.74
CA PRO A 169 1.75 17.51 -0.82
C PRO A 169 1.06 17.02 0.46
N VAL A 170 1.15 17.81 1.54
CA VAL A 170 0.48 17.56 2.81
C VAL A 170 -0.36 18.78 3.17
N ARG A 171 -1.63 18.56 3.49
CA ARG A 171 -2.54 19.56 4.04
C ARG A 171 -2.61 19.46 5.55
N GLU A 172 -2.88 20.59 6.19
CA GLU A 172 -3.28 20.63 7.59
C GLU A 172 -4.70 20.08 7.72
N ILE A 173 -4.91 19.22 8.70
CA ILE A 173 -6.21 18.65 9.07
C ILE A 173 -6.40 18.81 10.58
N ASP A 174 -7.64 18.72 11.06
CA ASP A 174 -7.90 18.47 12.47
C ASP A 174 -7.29 17.11 12.83
N SER A 175 -6.18 17.14 13.57
CA SER A 175 -5.37 15.97 13.90
C SER A 175 -6.15 14.94 14.71
N ASP A 176 -6.96 15.40 15.67
CA ASP A 176 -7.74 14.52 16.54
C ASP A 176 -8.90 13.89 15.76
N ALA A 177 -9.58 14.66 14.93
CA ALA A 177 -10.62 14.14 14.05
C ALA A 177 -10.06 13.16 13.02
N GLY A 178 -8.93 13.49 12.40
CA GLY A 178 -8.24 12.62 11.46
C GLY A 178 -7.80 11.31 12.10
N TRP A 179 -7.28 11.37 13.34
CA TRP A 179 -6.88 10.18 14.07
C TRP A 179 -8.07 9.29 14.41
N ARG A 180 -9.18 9.86 14.88
CA ARG A 180 -10.42 9.08 15.11
C ARG A 180 -10.91 8.37 13.84
N THR A 181 -10.86 9.03 12.69
CA THR A 181 -11.18 8.38 11.40
C THR A 181 -10.22 7.23 11.05
N ALA A 182 -8.95 7.34 11.43
CA ALA A 182 -7.98 6.26 11.23
C ALA A 182 -8.20 5.08 12.19
N LEU A 183 -8.62 5.34 13.44
CA LEU A 183 -9.00 4.32 14.41
C LEU A 183 -10.26 3.57 13.99
N GLU A 184 -11.28 4.29 13.51
CA GLU A 184 -12.52 3.71 12.97
C GLU A 184 -12.24 2.79 11.78
N PHE A 185 -11.29 3.15 10.92
CA PHE A 185 -10.89 2.34 9.77
C PHE A 185 -10.33 0.95 10.16
N VAL A 186 -9.73 0.84 11.35
CA VAL A 186 -9.22 -0.44 11.87
C VAL A 186 -10.17 -1.07 12.91
N ASN A 187 -11.41 -0.61 12.95
CA ASN A 187 -12.47 -1.07 13.86
C ASN A 187 -12.17 -0.84 15.36
N CYS A 188 -11.41 0.19 15.71
CA CYS A 188 -11.32 0.62 17.10
C CYS A 188 -12.51 1.51 17.44
N GLU A 189 -13.36 1.04 18.35
CA GLU A 189 -14.45 1.83 18.93
C GLU A 189 -13.92 2.82 19.98
N HIS A 190 -14.67 3.91 20.18
CA HIS A 190 -14.37 4.98 21.15
C HIS A 190 -15.04 4.73 22.50
#